data_AF-A0A1A8GIL8-F1
#
_entry.id   AF-A0A1A8GIL8-F1
#
_cell.length_a   1.000
_cell.length_b   1.000
_cell.length_c   1.000
_cell.angle_alpha   90.00
_cell.angle_beta   90.00
_cell.angle_gamma   90.00
#
_symmetry.space_group_name_H-M   'P 1'
#
loop_
_entity.id
_entity.type
_entity.pdbx_description
1 polymer ?
#
loop_
_entity_poly.entity_id
_entity_poly.type
_entity_poly.pdbx_seq_one_letter_code
_entity_poly.pdbx_strand_id
1 'polypeptide(L)' 'MAAGGIPTDEEQATGLEKIILKAMKEGADPYSMMKPKSYAGTKSDPHLVPSINNKRIVGCVCEEDNTAVVWFWLHE' A
#
# COMPACT_ATOMS: atom_id res chain seq x y z
N MET A 1 -29.22 28.27 -12.24
CA MET A 1 -28.42 27.03 -12.30
C MET A 1 -26.97 27.48 -12.39
N ALA A 2 -26.17 27.35 -11.33
CA ALA A 2 -24.76 27.73 -11.41
C ALA A 2 -24.12 26.89 -12.52
N ALA A 3 -23.63 27.55 -13.57
CA ALA A 3 -23.01 26.89 -14.70
C ALA A 3 -21.74 26.20 -14.23
N GLY A 4 -21.55 24.93 -14.61
CA GLY A 4 -20.31 24.19 -14.39
C GLY A 4 -19.10 24.87 -15.04
N GLY A 5 -17.90 24.35 -14.76
CA GLY A 5 -16.64 24.91 -15.27
C GLY A 5 -15.40 24.59 -14.45
N ILE A 6 -15.55 23.97 -13.27
CA ILE A 6 -14.44 23.44 -12.48
C ILE A 6 -14.29 21.95 -12.85
N PRO A 7 -13.12 21.51 -13.36
CA PRO A 7 -12.91 20.12 -13.73
C PRO A 7 -12.81 19.21 -12.50
N THR A 8 -13.21 17.94 -12.63
CA THR A 8 -13.01 16.93 -11.58
C THR A 8 -11.63 16.29 -11.66
N ASP A 9 -11.25 15.54 -10.63
CA ASP A 9 -9.98 14.80 -10.62
C ASP A 9 -9.94 13.72 -11.71
N GLU A 10 -11.07 13.11 -12.07
CA GLU A 10 -11.13 12.20 -13.22
C GLU A 10 -10.71 12.88 -14.53
N GLU A 11 -11.05 14.16 -14.67
CA GLU A 11 -10.83 14.94 -15.88
C GLU A 11 -9.42 15.54 -15.93
N GLN A 12 -8.93 16.09 -14.81
CA GLN A 12 -7.70 16.89 -14.79
C GLN A 12 -6.52 16.27 -14.02
N ALA A 13 -6.74 15.31 -13.13
CA ALA A 13 -5.62 14.70 -12.39
C ALA A 13 -4.59 14.09 -13.36
N THR A 14 -3.32 14.26 -13.03
CA THR A 14 -2.18 13.84 -13.83
C THR A 14 -1.06 13.23 -12.97
N GLY A 15 0.01 12.74 -13.61
CA GLY A 15 1.17 12.18 -12.91
C GLY A 15 0.81 11.05 -11.92
N LEU A 16 1.48 11.04 -10.77
CA LEU A 16 1.27 10.02 -9.73
C LEU A 16 -0.14 10.05 -9.15
N GLU A 17 -0.74 11.23 -9.01
CA GLU A 17 -2.10 11.40 -8.52
C GLU A 17 -3.11 10.61 -9.38
N LYS A 18 -3.04 10.76 -10.71
CA LYS A 18 -3.91 10.01 -11.63
C LYS A 18 -3.68 8.50 -11.54
N ILE A 19 -2.43 8.06 -11.39
CA ILE A 19 -2.08 6.64 -11.30
C ILE A 19 -2.64 6.04 -10.01
N ILE A 20 -2.44 6.70 -8.86
CA ILE A 20 -2.98 6.25 -7.57
C ILE A 20 -4.50 6.21 -7.62
N LEU A 21 -5.15 7.26 -8.15
CA LEU A 21 -6.60 7.34 -8.26
C LEU A 21 -7.18 6.17 -9.08
N LYS A 22 -6.55 5.82 -10.21
CA LYS A 22 -6.96 4.66 -11.01
C LYS A 22 -6.71 3.33 -10.30
N ALA A 23 -5.53 3.13 -9.73
CA ALA A 23 -5.18 1.90 -9.03
C ALA A 23 -6.14 1.62 -7.85
N MET A 24 -6.46 2.66 -7.08
CA MET A 24 -7.42 2.55 -5.97
C MET A 24 -8.83 2.18 -6.45
N LYS A 25 -9.29 2.70 -7.60
CA LYS A 25 -10.58 2.29 -8.21
C LYS A 25 -10.60 0.82 -8.62
N GLU A 26 -9.44 0.25 -8.97
CA GLU A 26 -9.27 -1.16 -9.32
C GLU A 26 -8.97 -2.06 -8.09
N GLY A 27 -8.88 -1.48 -6.90
CA GLY A 27 -8.55 -2.21 -5.66
C GLY A 27 -7.06 -2.57 -5.52
N ALA A 28 -6.19 -1.93 -6.29
CA ALA A 28 -4.74 -2.11 -6.23
C ALA A 28 -4.06 -0.98 -5.43
N ASP A 29 -2.96 -1.31 -4.74
CA ASP A 29 -2.17 -0.34 -3.97
C ASP A 29 -0.66 -0.42 -4.32
N PRO A 30 -0.27 0.04 -5.52
CA PRO A 30 1.12 -0.03 -5.96
C PRO A 30 2.06 0.91 -5.19
N TYR A 31 1.51 1.93 -4.51
CA TYR A 31 2.28 2.95 -3.79
C TYR A 31 2.19 2.80 -2.26
N SER A 32 1.72 1.65 -1.75
CA SER A 32 1.68 1.33 -0.31
C SER A 32 0.96 2.39 0.56
N MET A 33 -0.16 2.92 0.06
CA MET A 33 -0.99 3.91 0.77
C MET A 33 -1.84 3.26 1.88
N MET A 34 -2.12 1.96 1.76
CA MET A 34 -2.95 1.21 2.70
C MET A 34 -2.10 0.31 3.60
N LYS A 35 -2.66 -0.09 4.74
CA LYS A 35 -2.05 -1.12 5.57
C LYS A 35 -1.98 -2.45 4.79
N PRO A 36 -0.86 -3.18 4.83
CA PRO A 36 -0.76 -4.50 4.22
C PRO A 36 -1.82 -5.46 4.74
N LYS A 37 -2.21 -6.42 3.90
CA LYS A 37 -3.09 -7.51 4.31
C LYS A 37 -2.40 -8.38 5.37
N SER A 38 -3.16 -8.73 6.41
CA SER A 38 -2.71 -9.66 7.45
C SER A 38 -2.93 -11.12 7.01
N TYR A 39 -1.97 -11.97 7.35
CA TYR A 39 -1.98 -13.44 7.13
C TYR A 39 -1.77 -14.14 8.47
N ALA A 40 -1.97 -15.46 8.54
CA ALA A 40 -1.75 -16.19 9.80
C ALA A 40 -0.29 -16.18 10.27
N GLY A 41 0.67 -15.92 9.35
CA GLY A 41 2.09 -15.89 9.67
C GLY A 41 2.70 -17.27 9.95
N THR A 42 1.99 -18.33 9.58
CA THR A 42 2.49 -19.71 9.70
C THR A 42 3.40 -20.05 8.54
N LYS A 43 4.14 -21.17 8.63
CA LYS A 43 4.98 -21.65 7.52
C LYS A 43 4.18 -21.93 6.24
N SER A 44 2.93 -22.38 6.38
CA SER A 44 2.03 -22.66 5.23
C SER A 44 1.26 -21.42 4.75
N ASP A 45 1.14 -20.38 5.58
CA ASP A 45 0.43 -19.13 5.26
C ASP A 45 1.25 -17.92 5.74
N PRO A 46 2.38 -17.63 5.06
CA PRO A 46 3.26 -16.53 5.44
C PRO A 46 2.69 -15.17 4.99
N HIS A 47 3.17 -14.09 5.60
CA HIS A 47 2.90 -12.74 5.10
C HIS A 47 3.60 -12.52 3.75
N LEU A 48 2.84 -12.20 2.72
CA LEU A 48 3.38 -11.84 1.41
C LEU A 48 3.82 -10.39 1.41
N VAL A 49 5.11 -10.15 1.13
CA VAL A 49 5.73 -8.81 1.13
C VAL A 49 6.19 -8.47 -0.30
N PRO A 50 5.39 -7.73 -1.08
CA PRO A 50 5.78 -7.32 -2.43
C PRO A 50 7.02 -6.42 -2.40
N SER A 51 7.90 -6.52 -3.38
CA SER A 51 9.09 -5.67 -3.49
C SER A 51 9.45 -5.46 -4.95
N ILE A 52 9.96 -4.27 -5.28
CA ILE A 52 10.52 -3.97 -6.61
C ILE A 52 12.00 -4.37 -6.72
N ASN A 53 12.61 -4.80 -5.61
CA ASN A 53 14.02 -5.21 -5.48
C ASN A 53 14.13 -6.57 -4.75
N ASN A 54 15.33 -7.16 -4.70
CA ASN A 54 15.59 -8.48 -4.08
C ASN A 54 15.57 -8.48 -2.53
N LYS A 55 15.25 -7.35 -1.89
CA LYS A 55 15.00 -7.26 -0.45
C LYS A 55 14.16 -6.03 -0.09
N ARG A 56 13.38 -6.13 1.00
CA ARG A 56 12.55 -5.04 1.55
C ARG A 56 12.67 -5.01 3.08
N ILE A 57 12.68 -3.81 3.66
CA ILE A 57 12.63 -3.64 5.11
C ILE A 57 11.23 -4.03 5.59
N VAL A 58 11.18 -4.90 6.61
CA VAL A 58 9.95 -5.29 7.31
C VAL A 58 10.00 -4.74 8.73
N GLY A 59 8.88 -4.17 9.17
CA GLY A 59 8.62 -3.82 10.55
C GLY A 59 7.56 -4.75 11.12
N CYS A 60 7.91 -5.55 12.13
CA CYS A 60 6.98 -6.43 12.82
C CYS A 60 6.58 -5.82 14.16
N VAL A 61 5.28 -5.57 14.32
CA VAL A 61 4.64 -5.30 15.61
C VAL A 61 4.10 -6.64 16.09
N CYS A 62 4.82 -7.30 17.00
CA CYS A 62 4.56 -8.71 17.32
C CYS A 62 3.23 -8.94 18.05
N GLU A 63 2.80 -7.96 18.85
CA GLU A 63 1.54 -7.95 19.58
C GLU A 63 0.91 -6.57 19.40
N GLU A 64 -0.43 -6.48 19.45
CA GLU A 64 -1.19 -5.28 19.07
C GLU A 64 -0.70 -3.99 19.75
N ASP A 65 -0.35 -4.07 21.03
CA ASP A 65 0.03 -2.92 21.86
C ASP A 65 1.56 -2.75 21.99
N ASN A 66 2.37 -3.52 21.27
CA ASN A 66 3.82 -3.39 21.34
C ASN A 66 4.26 -2.00 20.87
N THR A 67 4.97 -1.29 21.74
CA THR A 67 5.50 0.06 21.47
C THR A 67 6.83 0.04 20.71
N ALA A 68 7.49 -1.12 20.66
CA ALA A 68 8.72 -1.34 19.91
C ALA A 68 8.44 -2.16 18.66
N VAL A 69 8.93 -1.68 17.51
CA VAL A 69 8.86 -2.38 16.23
C VAL A 69 10.16 -3.15 16.00
N VAL A 70 10.05 -4.42 15.65
CA VAL A 70 11.20 -5.24 15.26
C VAL A 70 11.47 -5.03 13.76
N TRP A 71 12.65 -4.53 13.43
CA TRP A 71 13.05 -4.21 12.05
C TRP A 71 14.09 -5.18 11.52
N PHE A 72 13.91 -5.66 10.29
CA PHE A 72 14.88 -6.51 9.60
C PHE A 72 14.74 -6.42 8.08
N TRP A 73 15.79 -6.86 7.36
CA TRP A 73 15.73 -7.05 5.92
C TRP A 73 15.10 -8.41 5.61
N LEU A 74 14.01 -8.41 4.84
CA LEU A 74 13.49 -9.62 4.21
C LEU A 74 14.09 -9.72 2.82
N HIS A 75 14.74 -10.83 2.54
CA HIS A 75 15.36 -11.14 1.24
C HIS A 75 14.41 -11.97 0.37
N GLU A 76 14.66 -11.98 -0.94
CA GLU A 76 14.07 -12.92 -1.90
C GLU A 76 14.23 -14.39 -1.46
#